data_AF-A0AAP5JQQ6-F1
#
_entry.id   AF-A0AAP5JQQ6-F1
#
_cell.length_a   1.000
_cell.length_b   1.000
_cell.length_c   1.000
_cell.angle_alpha   90.00
_cell.angle_beta   90.00
_cell.angle_gamma   90.00
#
_symmetry.space_group_name_H-M   'P 1'
#
loop_
_entity.id
_entity.type
_entity.pdbx_description
1 polymer ?
#
loop_
_entity_poly.entity_id
_entity_poly.type
_entity_poly.pdbx_seq_one_letter_code
_entity_poly.pdbx_strand_id
1 'polypeptide(L)'
;MEKKLKWWIPEQETGYIALHLAHAMERLKSKKMKVAILNTGNSVTANLIKYRVLRRIPEIDIQGIYTTDTIEYCPENVQLILSTFPYESKRRKVIVIHDLLTREDLEIINRSVNIGIMKNALHPDWFFRGNEKTKEQFLNAMLKAIGKEHYLSSLLEREALSSTEVGHKSAIPHPLVKMKEKKFSIHIGINEKPILWGNKYVQLVFLFFPTDTDREYYERLFREVYQLVTSEARVEQLIWAKTFDEFIQQLY
;
A
#
# COMPACT_ATOMS: atom_id res chain seq x y z
N MET A 1 23.47 -21.23 19.90
CA MET A 1 22.91 -19.91 20.27
C MET A 1 22.26 -19.30 19.04
N GLU A 2 20.96 -19.50 18.85
CA GLU A 2 20.17 -18.77 17.86
C GLU A 2 18.94 -18.21 18.59
N LYS A 3 19.02 -16.94 19.01
CA LYS A 3 17.86 -16.23 19.57
C LYS A 3 16.93 -15.86 18.41
N LYS A 4 15.99 -16.76 18.06
CA LYS A 4 14.84 -16.43 17.22
C LYS A 4 14.04 -15.31 17.92
N LEU A 5 14.03 -14.11 17.35
CA LEU A 5 13.13 -13.03 17.77
C LEU A 5 11.68 -13.50 17.58
N LYS A 6 11.00 -13.83 18.68
CA LYS A 6 9.53 -13.93 18.72
C LYS A 6 8.97 -12.52 18.77
N TRP A 7 8.52 -12.02 17.62
CA TRP A 7 7.67 -10.85 17.52
C TRP A 7 6.34 -11.18 18.21
N TRP A 8 6.07 -10.57 19.37
CA TRP A 8 4.79 -10.74 20.06
C TRP A 8 3.85 -9.63 19.62
N ILE A 9 3.07 -9.91 18.57
CA ILE A 9 1.91 -9.13 18.18
C ILE A 9 0.72 -9.74 18.95
N PRO A 10 -0.07 -8.97 19.72
CA PRO A 10 -1.22 -9.50 20.43
C PRO A 10 -2.15 -10.28 19.50
N GLU A 11 -2.63 -11.44 19.95
CA GLU A 11 -3.40 -12.40 19.14
C GLU A 11 -4.69 -11.80 18.54
N GLN A 12 -5.21 -10.76 19.19
CA GLN A 12 -6.38 -10.00 18.76
C GLN A 12 -6.06 -9.06 17.58
N GLU A 13 -4.84 -8.50 17.51
CA GLU A 13 -4.35 -7.69 16.40
C GLU A 13 -3.90 -8.58 15.23
N THR A 14 -3.17 -9.66 15.47
CA THR A 14 -2.86 -10.62 14.40
C THR A 14 -4.11 -11.27 13.85
N GLY A 15 -5.07 -11.63 14.71
CA GLY A 15 -6.36 -12.16 14.30
C GLY A 15 -7.19 -11.13 13.53
N TYR A 16 -7.29 -9.89 14.00
CA TYR A 16 -8.00 -8.82 13.32
C TYR A 16 -7.33 -8.46 11.99
N ILE A 17 -6.02 -8.22 11.97
CA ILE A 17 -5.26 -7.91 10.76
C ILE A 17 -5.26 -9.10 9.80
N ALA A 18 -5.04 -10.34 10.26
CA ALA A 18 -5.07 -11.51 9.38
C ALA A 18 -6.47 -11.81 8.87
N LEU A 19 -7.51 -11.60 9.68
CA LEU A 19 -8.91 -11.77 9.24
C LEU A 19 -9.32 -10.66 8.28
N HIS A 20 -8.94 -9.41 8.53
CA HIS A 20 -9.20 -8.30 7.63
C HIS A 20 -8.34 -8.41 6.37
N LEU A 21 -7.10 -8.88 6.44
CA LEU A 21 -6.24 -9.15 5.29
C LEU A 21 -6.76 -10.36 4.49
N ALA A 22 -7.18 -11.44 5.14
CA ALA A 22 -7.77 -12.61 4.49
C ALA A 22 -9.11 -12.24 3.83
N HIS A 23 -10.00 -11.56 4.55
CA HIS A 23 -11.24 -11.03 3.98
C HIS A 23 -10.97 -10.03 2.86
N ALA A 24 -9.97 -9.17 2.99
CA ALA A 24 -9.56 -8.25 1.94
C ALA A 24 -9.01 -9.00 0.73
N MET A 25 -8.24 -10.07 0.93
CA MET A 25 -7.69 -10.91 -0.13
C MET A 25 -8.83 -11.68 -0.85
N GLU A 26 -9.85 -12.09 -0.11
CA GLU A 26 -11.06 -12.73 -0.64
C GLU A 26 -12.02 -11.74 -1.34
N ARG A 27 -12.08 -10.47 -0.89
CA ARG A 27 -12.98 -9.41 -1.41
C ARG A 27 -12.44 -8.65 -2.63
N LEU A 28 -11.14 -8.74 -2.93
CA LEU A 28 -10.45 -8.19 -4.12
C LEU A 28 -11.00 -8.67 -5.49
N LYS A 29 -12.14 -9.37 -5.53
CA LYS A 29 -12.85 -9.71 -6.76
C LYS A 29 -13.53 -8.50 -7.41
N SER A 30 -13.45 -7.31 -6.83
CA SER A 30 -14.19 -6.14 -7.26
C SER A 30 -13.24 -5.07 -7.87
N LYS A 31 -13.19 -5.11 -9.21
CA LYS A 31 -12.44 -4.25 -10.15
C LYS A 31 -10.92 -4.48 -10.23
N LYS A 32 -10.56 -5.66 -10.72
CA LYS A 32 -9.20 -6.00 -11.17
C LYS A 32 -8.76 -5.16 -12.36
N MET A 33 -7.47 -4.80 -12.42
CA MET A 33 -6.89 -4.20 -13.62
C MET A 33 -6.85 -5.23 -14.74
N LYS A 34 -7.43 -4.89 -15.90
CA LYS A 34 -7.43 -5.76 -17.07
C LYS A 34 -6.09 -5.68 -17.78
N VAL A 35 -5.39 -6.80 -17.85
CA VAL A 35 -4.02 -6.92 -18.38
C VAL A 35 -3.98 -7.92 -19.52
N ALA A 36 -3.14 -7.68 -20.50
CA ALA A 36 -2.79 -8.65 -21.53
C ALA A 36 -1.31 -9.04 -21.41
N ILE A 37 -0.98 -10.29 -21.73
CA ILE A 37 0.41 -10.73 -21.87
C ILE A 37 0.71 -10.80 -23.36
N LEU A 38 1.80 -10.17 -23.78
CA LEU A 38 2.33 -10.23 -25.14
C LEU A 38 3.65 -11.01 -25.10
N ASN A 39 3.64 -12.22 -25.66
CA ASN A 39 4.77 -13.13 -25.61
C ASN A 39 5.03 -13.77 -26.98
N THR A 40 6.30 -13.87 -27.36
CA THR A 40 6.76 -14.58 -28.57
C THR A 40 7.25 -16.00 -28.28
N GLY A 41 7.41 -16.37 -27.00
CA GLY A 41 7.74 -17.73 -26.59
C GLY A 41 6.58 -18.72 -26.78
N ASN A 42 6.87 -20.01 -26.61
CA ASN A 42 5.86 -21.06 -26.69
C ASN A 42 4.74 -20.90 -25.64
N SER A 43 3.62 -21.60 -25.86
CA SER A 43 2.44 -21.52 -24.99
C SER A 43 2.73 -21.90 -23.53
N VAL A 44 3.74 -22.73 -23.27
CA VAL A 44 4.15 -23.13 -21.92
C VAL A 44 4.74 -21.95 -21.15
N THR A 45 5.73 -21.25 -21.73
CA THR A 45 6.36 -20.08 -21.09
C THR A 45 5.33 -18.98 -20.84
N ALA A 46 4.45 -18.73 -21.80
CA ALA A 46 3.42 -17.71 -21.67
C ALA A 46 2.44 -18.01 -20.51
N ASN A 47 2.03 -19.27 -20.36
CA ASN A 47 1.15 -19.70 -19.27
C ASN A 47 1.86 -19.68 -17.90
N LEU A 48 3.18 -19.96 -17.86
CA LEU A 48 3.97 -19.82 -16.64
C LEU A 48 4.03 -18.37 -16.17
N ILE A 49 4.25 -17.41 -17.08
CA ILE A 49 4.21 -15.98 -16.76
C ILE A 49 2.82 -15.62 -16.23
N LYS A 50 1.75 -16.00 -16.93
CA LYS A 50 0.36 -15.80 -16.49
C LYS A 50 0.14 -16.29 -15.07
N TYR A 51 0.54 -17.52 -14.76
CA TYR A 51 0.38 -18.09 -13.43
C TYR A 51 1.20 -17.35 -12.37
N ARG A 52 2.45 -16.99 -12.67
CA ARG A 52 3.34 -16.27 -11.76
C ARG A 52 2.81 -14.88 -11.43
N VAL A 53 2.26 -14.17 -12.42
CA VAL A 53 1.64 -12.85 -12.24
C VAL A 53 0.38 -12.98 -11.38
N LEU A 54 -0.56 -13.85 -11.74
CA LEU A 54 -1.82 -14.03 -10.98
C LEU A 54 -1.59 -14.47 -9.53
N ARG A 55 -0.54 -15.27 -9.28
CA ARG A 55 -0.18 -15.70 -7.92
C ARG A 55 0.39 -14.58 -7.06
N ARG A 56 1.08 -13.61 -7.67
CA ARG A 56 1.82 -12.55 -6.96
C ARG A 56 1.09 -11.21 -6.94
N ILE A 57 0.17 -10.99 -7.87
CA ILE A 57 -0.56 -9.73 -8.07
C ILE A 57 -2.05 -10.05 -8.29
N PRO A 58 -2.79 -10.38 -7.22
CA PRO A 58 -4.20 -10.80 -7.31
C PRO A 58 -5.14 -9.72 -7.87
N GLU A 59 -4.71 -8.46 -7.86
CA GLU A 59 -5.41 -7.28 -8.38
C GLU A 59 -5.47 -7.24 -9.92
N ILE A 60 -4.79 -8.16 -10.62
CA ILE A 60 -4.82 -8.27 -12.08
C ILE A 60 -5.84 -9.30 -12.55
N ASP A 61 -6.52 -8.98 -13.65
CA ASP A 61 -7.32 -9.90 -14.46
C ASP A 61 -6.72 -10.02 -15.88
N ILE A 62 -6.16 -11.19 -16.19
CA ILE A 62 -5.49 -11.43 -17.47
C ILE A 62 -6.52 -11.80 -18.53
N GLN A 63 -6.78 -10.88 -19.46
CA GLN A 63 -7.78 -11.03 -20.52
C GLN A 63 -7.33 -11.99 -21.63
N GLY A 64 -6.02 -12.20 -21.77
CA GLY A 64 -5.48 -13.09 -22.79
C GLY A 64 -3.97 -13.06 -22.87
N ILE A 65 -3.45 -14.04 -23.61
CA ILE A 65 -2.06 -14.11 -24.04
C ILE A 65 -2.09 -13.92 -25.55
N TYR A 66 -1.27 -13.01 -26.04
CA TYR A 66 -1.20 -12.61 -27.44
C TYR A 66 0.24 -12.71 -27.94
N THR A 67 0.35 -12.82 -29.25
CA THR A 67 1.58 -12.68 -30.05
C THR A 67 1.54 -11.35 -30.79
N THR A 68 2.62 -11.01 -31.49
CA THR A 68 2.64 -9.85 -32.40
C THR A 68 1.52 -9.90 -33.43
N ASP A 69 1.14 -11.10 -33.88
CA ASP A 69 0.14 -11.30 -34.93
C ASP A 69 -1.30 -11.25 -34.41
N THR A 70 -1.49 -11.40 -33.09
CA THR A 70 -2.83 -11.52 -32.48
C THR A 70 -3.17 -10.35 -31.55
N ILE A 71 -2.21 -9.45 -31.28
CA ILE A 71 -2.40 -8.33 -30.35
C ILE A 71 -3.50 -7.36 -30.78
N GLU A 72 -3.82 -7.28 -32.07
CA GLU A 72 -4.92 -6.46 -32.59
C GLU A 72 -6.30 -6.89 -32.05
N TYR A 73 -6.48 -8.17 -31.75
CA TYR A 73 -7.71 -8.72 -31.16
C TYR A 73 -7.79 -8.52 -29.64
N CYS A 74 -6.79 -7.89 -29.03
CA CYS A 74 -6.77 -7.65 -27.60
C CYS A 74 -7.85 -6.63 -27.19
N PRO A 75 -8.74 -6.96 -26.22
CA PRO A 75 -9.87 -6.11 -25.84
C PRO A 75 -9.49 -4.67 -25.50
N GLU A 76 -10.33 -3.71 -25.93
CA GLU A 76 -10.08 -2.28 -25.71
C GLU A 76 -10.04 -1.87 -24.23
N ASN A 77 -10.72 -2.63 -23.37
CA ASN A 77 -10.75 -2.38 -21.93
C ASN A 77 -9.46 -2.83 -21.19
N VAL A 78 -8.49 -3.42 -21.90
CA VAL A 78 -7.15 -3.71 -21.36
C VAL A 78 -6.38 -2.42 -21.14
N GLN A 79 -5.91 -2.24 -19.91
CA GLN A 79 -5.24 -1.02 -19.46
C GLN A 79 -3.71 -1.14 -19.53
N LEU A 80 -3.18 -2.36 -19.47
CA LEU A 80 -1.75 -2.65 -19.39
C LEU A 80 -1.40 -3.90 -20.21
N ILE A 81 -0.31 -3.82 -20.96
CA ILE A 81 0.32 -4.94 -21.67
C ILE A 81 1.63 -5.29 -20.95
N LEU A 82 1.79 -6.56 -20.58
CA LEU A 82 3.06 -7.11 -20.12
C LEU A 82 3.73 -7.81 -21.30
N SER A 83 4.85 -7.29 -21.79
CA SER A 83 5.54 -7.83 -22.96
C SER A 83 6.86 -8.49 -22.57
N THR A 84 7.18 -9.65 -23.14
CA THR A 84 8.48 -10.32 -22.92
C THR A 84 9.60 -9.84 -23.84
N PHE A 85 9.29 -8.85 -24.69
CA PHE A 85 10.21 -8.24 -25.64
C PHE A 85 9.88 -6.75 -25.79
N PRO A 86 10.77 -5.93 -26.36
CA PRO A 86 10.47 -4.53 -26.62
C PRO A 86 9.25 -4.38 -27.54
N TYR A 87 8.22 -3.72 -27.03
CA TYR A 87 6.99 -3.45 -27.75
C TYR A 87 6.44 -2.07 -27.40
N GLU A 88 6.07 -1.29 -28.40
CA GLU A 88 5.47 0.02 -28.21
C GLU A 88 3.99 0.00 -28.61
N SER A 89 3.15 0.54 -27.74
CA SER A 89 1.73 0.74 -28.01
C SER A 89 1.38 2.21 -27.86
N LYS A 90 0.67 2.76 -28.84
CA LYS A 90 0.16 4.15 -28.79
C LYS A 90 -1.06 4.30 -27.86
N ARG A 91 -1.75 3.20 -27.54
CA ARG A 91 -3.04 3.22 -26.85
C ARG A 91 -2.99 2.73 -25.40
N ARG A 92 -2.00 1.89 -25.07
CA ARG A 92 -1.96 1.17 -23.80
C ARG A 92 -0.57 1.27 -23.20
N LYS A 93 -0.50 1.30 -21.88
CA LYS A 93 0.78 1.21 -21.18
C LYS A 93 1.40 -0.16 -21.47
N VAL A 94 2.69 -0.20 -21.77
CA VAL A 94 3.46 -1.43 -21.94
C VAL A 94 4.53 -1.48 -20.86
N ILE A 95 4.69 -2.63 -20.21
CA ILE A 95 5.81 -2.94 -19.34
C ILE A 95 6.53 -4.12 -19.96
N VAL A 96 7.80 -3.93 -20.30
CA VAL A 96 8.66 -5.02 -20.74
C VAL A 96 9.13 -5.78 -19.50
N ILE A 97 8.91 -7.09 -19.48
CA ILE A 97 9.22 -7.99 -18.38
C ILE A 97 10.10 -9.14 -18.86
N HIS A 98 10.87 -9.72 -17.94
CA HIS A 98 11.61 -10.94 -18.25
C HIS A 98 10.69 -12.17 -18.25
N ASP A 99 11.00 -13.19 -19.07
CA ASP A 99 10.27 -14.47 -19.10
C ASP A 99 10.21 -15.17 -17.73
N LEU A 100 11.22 -14.91 -16.89
CA LEU A 100 11.30 -15.45 -15.53
C LEU A 100 10.46 -14.69 -14.51
N LEU A 101 9.94 -13.52 -14.86
CA LEU A 101 9.26 -12.59 -13.96
C LEU A 101 10.11 -12.31 -12.71
N THR A 102 11.14 -11.49 -12.90
CA THR A 102 12.10 -11.09 -11.86
C THR A 102 11.43 -10.27 -10.75
N ARG A 103 12.18 -10.02 -9.66
CA ARG A 103 11.69 -9.14 -8.59
C ARG A 103 11.45 -7.71 -9.09
N GLU A 104 12.34 -7.19 -9.93
CA GLU A 104 12.21 -5.87 -10.53
C GLU A 104 10.95 -5.79 -11.42
N ASP A 105 10.68 -6.82 -12.23
CA ASP A 105 9.45 -6.91 -13.02
C ASP A 105 8.20 -6.80 -12.12
N LEU A 106 8.18 -7.56 -11.01
CA LEU A 106 7.09 -7.55 -10.06
C LEU A 106 6.91 -6.18 -9.39
N GLU A 107 8.00 -5.48 -9.07
CA GLU A 107 7.96 -4.14 -8.50
C GLU A 107 7.38 -3.12 -9.50
N ILE A 108 7.77 -3.19 -10.76
CA ILE A 108 7.27 -2.30 -11.82
C ILE A 108 5.79 -2.58 -12.13
N ILE A 109 5.39 -3.86 -12.17
CA ILE A 109 3.98 -4.23 -12.37
C ILE A 109 3.14 -3.81 -11.16
N ASN A 110 3.58 -4.13 -9.93
CA ASN A 110 2.85 -3.75 -8.72
C ASN A 110 2.70 -2.24 -8.60
N ARG A 111 3.76 -1.49 -8.90
CA ARG A 111 3.67 -0.04 -9.07
C ARG A 111 2.59 0.27 -10.09
N SER A 112 2.66 -0.24 -11.31
CA SER A 112 1.68 0.13 -12.34
C SER A 112 0.22 -0.25 -12.04
N VAL A 113 -0.01 -1.30 -11.25
CA VAL A 113 -1.36 -1.80 -10.89
C VAL A 113 -1.91 -1.11 -9.65
N ASN A 114 -1.06 -0.84 -8.67
CA ASN A 114 -1.44 -0.28 -7.37
C ASN A 114 -1.11 1.22 -7.23
N ILE A 115 -0.33 1.82 -8.16
CA ILE A 115 -0.12 3.27 -8.24
C ILE A 115 -1.51 3.92 -8.35
N GLY A 116 -1.82 4.72 -7.34
CA GLY A 116 -2.91 5.68 -7.42
C GLY A 116 -3.98 5.52 -6.36
N ILE A 117 -4.12 4.36 -5.72
CA ILE A 117 -5.15 4.22 -4.67
C ILE A 117 -4.70 5.03 -3.46
N MET A 118 -3.49 4.80 -2.94
CA MET A 118 -2.97 5.60 -1.84
C MET A 118 -2.82 7.08 -2.23
N LYS A 119 -2.38 7.38 -3.45
CA LYS A 119 -2.34 8.77 -3.95
C LYS A 119 -3.69 9.48 -3.88
N ASN A 120 -4.80 8.79 -4.16
CA ASN A 120 -6.15 9.36 -4.07
C ASN A 120 -6.62 9.57 -2.62
N ALA A 121 -5.98 8.91 -1.66
CA ALA A 121 -6.23 9.05 -0.23
C ALA A 121 -5.26 10.02 0.47
N LEU A 122 -4.35 10.65 -0.27
CA LEU A 122 -3.35 11.60 0.22
C LEU A 122 -3.63 13.01 -0.31
N HIS A 123 -3.25 14.02 0.46
CA HIS A 123 -3.36 15.42 0.09
C HIS A 123 -2.20 16.24 0.69
N PRO A 124 -1.70 17.30 0.02
CA PRO A 124 -0.65 18.16 0.56
C PRO A 124 -0.95 18.69 1.96
N ASP A 125 -2.19 19.12 2.21
CA ASP A 125 -2.64 19.64 3.52
C ASP A 125 -2.67 18.58 4.64
N TRP A 126 -2.48 17.31 4.31
CA TRP A 126 -2.45 16.19 5.27
C TRP A 126 -1.04 15.69 5.53
N PHE A 127 -0.03 16.45 5.10
CA PHE A 127 1.37 16.18 5.38
C PHE A 127 1.84 17.04 6.56
N PHE A 128 2.23 16.39 7.63
CA PHE A 128 2.67 17.02 8.88
C PHE A 128 4.09 16.60 9.21
N ARG A 129 4.94 17.58 9.55
CA ARG A 129 6.22 17.31 10.22
C ARG A 129 6.20 17.87 11.65
N GLY A 130 6.58 17.02 12.59
CA GLY A 130 6.67 17.36 14.01
C GLY A 130 8.07 17.19 14.57
N ASN A 131 8.28 17.66 15.80
CA ASN A 131 9.46 17.38 16.62
C ASN A 131 9.05 17.07 18.06
N GLU A 132 7.98 16.29 18.19
CA GLU A 132 7.36 15.98 19.46
C GLU A 132 8.12 14.89 20.20
N LYS A 133 8.01 14.89 21.54
CA LYS A 133 8.73 13.95 22.41
C LYS A 133 7.93 12.69 22.70
N THR A 134 6.59 12.79 22.69
CA THR A 134 5.70 11.67 23.02
C THR A 134 4.67 11.41 21.94
N LYS A 135 4.13 10.19 21.94
CA LYS A 135 3.07 9.75 21.01
C LYS A 135 1.84 10.65 21.09
N GLU A 136 1.43 11.00 22.30
CA GLU A 136 0.26 11.84 22.58
C GLU A 136 0.45 13.27 22.06
N GLN A 137 1.64 13.84 22.25
CA GLN A 137 2.00 15.15 21.73
C GLN A 137 1.98 15.15 20.20
N PHE A 138 2.57 14.13 19.58
CA PHE A 138 2.62 13.98 18.13
C PHE A 138 1.23 13.84 17.51
N LEU A 139 0.39 12.93 18.03
CA LEU A 139 -0.97 12.75 17.56
C LEU A 139 -1.80 14.03 17.72
N ASN A 140 -1.70 14.70 18.86
CA ASN A 140 -2.41 15.97 19.08
C ASN A 140 -1.97 17.07 18.11
N ALA A 141 -0.66 17.21 17.87
CA ALA A 141 -0.13 18.21 16.92
C ALA A 141 -0.58 17.92 15.49
N MET A 142 -0.54 16.65 15.08
CA MET A 142 -0.99 16.21 13.76
C MET A 142 -2.49 16.45 13.56
N LEU A 143 -3.33 16.17 14.57
CA LEU A 143 -4.77 16.45 14.51
C LEU A 143 -5.08 17.95 14.48
N LYS A 144 -4.34 18.76 15.23
CA LYS A 144 -4.48 20.24 15.20
C LYS A 144 -4.19 20.80 13.82
N ALA A 145 -3.16 20.29 13.14
CA ALA A 145 -2.80 20.74 11.80
C ALA A 145 -3.92 20.55 10.77
N ILE A 146 -4.83 19.60 11.00
CA ILE A 146 -5.93 19.25 10.09
C ILE A 146 -7.33 19.58 10.65
N GLY A 147 -7.42 20.25 11.82
CA GLY A 147 -8.68 20.61 12.48
C GLY A 147 -9.51 19.42 12.97
N LYS A 148 -8.85 18.36 13.45
CA LYS A 148 -9.46 17.07 13.85
C LYS A 148 -9.19 16.67 15.31
N GLU A 149 -8.93 17.63 16.18
CA GLU A 149 -8.56 17.43 17.60
C GLU A 149 -9.58 16.58 18.38
N HIS A 150 -10.85 16.61 17.97
CA HIS A 150 -11.93 15.82 18.57
C HIS A 150 -11.73 14.30 18.44
N TYR A 151 -10.84 13.82 17.57
CA TYR A 151 -10.49 12.40 17.47
C TYR A 151 -9.38 11.95 18.42
N LEU A 152 -8.72 12.86 19.16
CA LEU A 152 -7.57 12.52 20.00
C LEU A 152 -7.91 11.44 21.03
N SER A 153 -9.01 11.61 21.78
CA SER A 153 -9.41 10.63 22.80
C SER A 153 -9.63 9.24 22.20
N SER A 154 -10.30 9.16 21.04
CA SER A 154 -10.55 7.88 20.37
C SER A 154 -9.27 7.20 19.86
N LEU A 155 -8.27 7.99 19.43
CA LEU A 155 -6.95 7.47 19.04
C LEU A 155 -6.16 6.95 20.24
N LEU A 156 -6.20 7.67 21.36
CA LEU A 156 -5.51 7.25 22.57
C LEU A 156 -6.16 5.99 23.18
N GLU A 157 -7.49 5.90 23.15
CA GLU A 157 -8.22 4.68 23.49
C GLU A 157 -7.82 3.51 22.58
N ARG A 158 -7.73 3.72 21.26
CA ARG A 158 -7.25 2.71 20.31
C ARG A 158 -5.86 2.20 20.67
N GLU A 159 -4.94 3.13 20.92
CA GLU A 159 -3.54 2.87 21.23
C GLU A 159 -3.35 2.18 22.59
N ALA A 160 -4.28 2.38 23.53
CA ALA A 160 -4.27 1.72 24.82
C ALA A 160 -4.68 0.24 24.74
N LEU A 161 -5.51 -0.15 23.76
CA LEU A 161 -5.86 -1.54 23.51
C LEU A 161 -4.64 -2.34 23.01
N SER A 162 -3.92 -1.75 22.06
CA SER A 162 -2.67 -2.27 21.53
C SER A 162 -1.96 -1.18 20.73
N SER A 163 -0.63 -1.24 20.69
CA SER A 163 0.19 -0.37 19.85
C SER A 163 -0.16 -0.58 18.37
N THR A 164 -0.34 0.50 17.61
CA THR A 164 -0.49 0.42 16.14
C THR A 164 0.84 0.51 15.37
N GLU A 165 1.95 0.23 16.06
CA GLU A 165 3.26 0.09 15.43
C GLU A 165 3.28 -1.16 14.52
N VAL A 166 3.87 -1.00 13.33
CA VAL A 166 3.80 -2.03 12.25
C VAL A 166 5.18 -2.44 11.72
N GLY A 167 6.25 -2.07 12.41
CA GLY A 167 7.63 -2.33 12.01
C GLY A 167 8.32 -1.13 11.36
N HIS A 168 9.64 -1.21 11.29
CA HIS A 168 10.52 -0.31 10.55
C HIS A 168 10.21 1.18 10.76
N LYS A 169 10.08 1.60 12.03
CA LYS A 169 9.82 3.00 12.42
C LYS A 169 8.45 3.54 11.96
N SER A 170 7.46 2.67 11.71
CA SER A 170 6.14 3.05 11.20
C SER A 170 4.99 2.69 12.14
N ALA A 171 3.94 3.51 12.17
CA ALA A 171 2.66 3.20 12.82
C ALA A 171 1.46 3.59 11.97
N ILE A 172 0.32 2.92 12.19
CA ILE A 172 -0.94 3.14 11.46
C ILE A 172 -2.11 3.36 12.44
N PRO A 173 -2.07 4.46 13.21
CA PRO A 173 -3.14 4.78 14.15
C PRO A 173 -4.45 5.06 13.40
N HIS A 174 -5.56 4.63 13.99
CA HIS A 174 -6.91 4.82 13.47
C HIS A 174 -7.92 4.89 14.62
N PRO A 175 -8.87 5.82 14.63
CA PRO A 175 -9.88 5.91 15.69
C PRO A 175 -10.84 4.70 15.75
N LEU A 176 -11.36 4.39 16.94
CA LEU A 176 -12.33 3.30 17.17
C LEU A 176 -13.76 3.63 16.77
N VAL A 177 -14.12 4.93 16.75
CA VAL A 177 -15.51 5.39 16.62
C VAL A 177 -15.96 5.37 15.16
N LYS A 178 -17.26 5.07 14.92
CA LYS A 178 -17.92 5.29 13.63
C LYS A 178 -17.70 6.72 13.18
N MET A 179 -16.92 6.85 12.12
CA MET A 179 -16.50 8.14 11.61
C MET A 179 -17.61 8.81 10.82
N LYS A 180 -17.79 10.11 11.04
CA LYS A 180 -18.64 10.96 10.18
C LYS A 180 -17.92 11.40 8.89
N GLU A 181 -16.74 10.84 8.63
CA GLU A 181 -15.95 11.16 7.47
C GLU A 181 -16.68 10.76 6.19
N LYS A 182 -16.71 11.67 5.23
CA LYS A 182 -17.36 11.45 3.94
C LYS A 182 -16.47 10.69 2.96
N LYS A 183 -15.15 10.71 3.18
CA LYS A 183 -14.14 10.07 2.34
C LYS A 183 -13.02 9.50 3.19
N PHE A 184 -12.52 8.35 2.77
CA PHE A 184 -11.32 7.77 3.35
C PHE A 184 -10.13 8.70 3.13
N SER A 185 -9.31 8.92 4.14
CA SER A 185 -8.08 9.72 4.02
C SER A 185 -6.94 9.15 4.86
N ILE A 186 -5.72 9.33 4.35
CA ILE A 186 -4.46 9.00 5.02
C ILE A 186 -3.73 10.31 5.24
N HIS A 187 -3.37 10.55 6.49
CA HIS A 187 -2.60 11.72 6.90
C HIS A 187 -1.20 11.24 7.23
N ILE A 188 -0.19 11.92 6.68
CA ILE A 188 1.21 11.52 6.82
C ILE A 188 1.86 12.40 7.87
N GLY A 189 2.34 11.76 8.94
CA GLY A 189 3.11 12.41 9.98
C GLY A 189 4.55 11.92 9.96
N ILE A 190 5.52 12.84 9.91
CA ILE A 190 6.95 12.51 10.08
C ILE A 190 7.52 13.31 11.26
N ASN A 191 7.99 12.62 12.29
CA ASN A 191 8.68 13.28 13.39
C ASN A 191 10.18 13.43 13.09
N GLU A 192 10.80 14.50 13.57
CA GLU A 192 12.24 14.72 13.38
C GLU A 192 13.09 13.67 14.10
N LYS A 193 12.63 13.19 15.25
CA LYS A 193 13.28 12.15 16.04
C LYS A 193 12.31 10.99 16.26
N PRO A 194 12.79 9.74 16.33
CA PRO A 194 11.92 8.62 16.67
C PRO A 194 11.26 8.81 18.04
N ILE A 195 9.95 8.57 18.11
CA ILE A 195 9.12 8.63 19.32
C ILE A 195 8.88 7.22 19.83
N LEU A 196 8.93 7.01 21.15
CA LEU A 196 8.52 5.74 21.74
C LEU A 196 7.02 5.51 21.54
N TRP A 197 6.68 4.44 20.83
CA TRP A 197 5.32 4.04 20.44
C TRP A 197 5.06 2.61 20.92
N GLY A 198 4.52 2.49 22.13
CA GLY A 198 4.48 1.20 22.83
C GLY A 198 5.90 0.81 23.27
N ASN A 199 6.44 -0.27 22.69
CA ASN A 199 7.78 -0.80 22.99
C ASN A 199 8.79 -0.60 21.84
N LYS A 200 8.40 0.11 20.78
CA LYS A 200 9.21 0.37 19.59
C LYS A 200 9.28 1.86 19.32
N TYR A 201 10.24 2.26 18.49
CA TYR A 201 10.39 3.64 18.07
C TYR A 201 9.76 3.85 16.70
N VAL A 202 8.94 4.90 16.57
CA VAL A 202 8.22 5.28 15.36
C VAL A 202 8.61 6.69 14.94
N GLN A 203 8.76 6.90 13.64
CA GLN A 203 9.09 8.20 13.06
C GLN A 203 8.16 8.57 11.90
N LEU A 204 7.61 7.58 11.19
CA LEU A 204 6.61 7.74 10.14
C LEU A 204 5.25 7.23 10.62
N VAL A 205 4.21 8.04 10.48
CA VAL A 205 2.85 7.73 10.92
C VAL A 205 1.90 7.89 9.74
N PHE A 206 1.14 6.83 9.45
CA PHE A 206 0.04 6.85 8.51
C PHE A 206 -1.28 6.87 9.29
N LEU A 207 -1.77 8.07 9.61
CA LEU A 207 -3.02 8.23 10.37
C LEU A 207 -4.23 8.01 9.45
N PHE A 208 -4.99 6.95 9.72
CA PHE A 208 -6.11 6.53 8.88
C PHE A 208 -7.43 7.07 9.41
N PHE A 209 -8.23 7.65 8.51
CA PHE A 209 -9.63 8.02 8.76
C PHE A 209 -10.55 7.16 7.88
N PRO A 210 -11.02 6.01 8.40
CA PRO A 210 -11.92 5.12 7.68
C PRO A 210 -13.31 5.72 7.41
N THR A 211 -14.01 5.19 6.40
CA THR A 211 -15.43 5.47 6.14
C THR A 211 -16.24 4.17 6.11
N ASP A 212 -17.46 4.21 6.63
CA ASP A 212 -18.35 3.03 6.70
C ASP A 212 -18.75 2.49 5.30
N THR A 213 -18.69 3.33 4.26
CA THR A 213 -19.22 3.02 2.92
C THR A 213 -18.25 2.30 2.00
N ASP A 214 -16.96 2.18 2.34
CA ASP A 214 -15.94 1.69 1.41
C ASP A 214 -14.88 0.79 2.06
N ARG A 215 -15.36 -0.29 2.68
CA ARG A 215 -14.52 -1.29 3.36
C ARG A 215 -13.49 -1.92 2.42
N GLU A 216 -13.84 -2.16 1.16
CA GLU A 216 -12.90 -2.72 0.18
C GLU A 216 -11.75 -1.74 -0.12
N TYR A 217 -12.06 -0.46 -0.28
CA TYR A 217 -11.06 0.59 -0.47
C TYR A 217 -10.13 0.74 0.75
N TYR A 218 -10.68 0.72 1.97
CA TYR A 218 -9.93 0.68 3.22
C TYR A 218 -8.92 -0.47 3.25
N GLU A 219 -9.41 -1.68 2.95
CA GLU A 219 -8.64 -2.92 2.98
C GLU A 219 -7.51 -2.95 1.93
N ARG A 220 -7.73 -2.34 0.75
CA ARG A 220 -6.69 -2.16 -0.28
C ARG A 220 -5.60 -1.19 0.16
N LEU A 221 -5.99 -0.06 0.74
CA LEU A 221 -5.05 0.95 1.22
C LEU A 221 -4.21 0.48 2.39
N PHE A 222 -4.84 -0.22 3.32
CA PHE A 222 -4.13 -0.84 4.42
C PHE A 222 -3.06 -1.81 3.91
N ARG A 223 -3.37 -2.65 2.92
CA ARG A 223 -2.34 -3.50 2.27
C ARG A 223 -1.22 -2.73 1.61
N GLU A 224 -1.53 -1.67 0.86
CA GLU A 224 -0.50 -0.87 0.17
C GLU A 224 0.48 -0.28 1.18
N VAL A 225 -0.03 0.30 2.28
CA VAL A 225 0.81 0.80 3.38
C VAL A 225 1.57 -0.34 4.05
N TYR A 226 0.94 -1.49 4.33
CA TYR A 226 1.64 -2.64 4.93
C TYR A 226 2.78 -3.16 4.05
N GLN A 227 2.55 -3.31 2.74
CA GLN A 227 3.60 -3.72 1.81
C GLN A 227 4.74 -2.71 1.79
N LEU A 228 4.43 -1.41 1.78
CA LEU A 228 5.43 -0.35 1.85
C LEU A 228 6.29 -0.47 3.11
N VAL A 229 5.67 -0.63 4.28
CA VAL A 229 6.40 -0.69 5.56
C VAL A 229 7.15 -2.00 5.75
N THR A 230 6.97 -3.04 4.93
CA THR A 230 7.81 -4.26 5.01
C THR A 230 9.26 -4.04 4.56
N SER A 231 9.55 -2.93 3.85
CA SER A 231 10.89 -2.59 3.41
C SER A 231 11.47 -1.45 4.25
N GLU A 232 12.39 -1.77 5.16
CA GLU A 232 13.08 -0.78 5.99
C GLU A 232 13.74 0.32 5.15
N ALA A 233 14.44 -0.05 4.08
CA ALA A 233 15.10 0.90 3.19
C ALA A 233 14.12 1.89 2.55
N ARG A 234 12.92 1.44 2.14
CA ARG A 234 11.90 2.35 1.60
C ARG A 234 11.33 3.27 2.66
N VAL A 235 11.09 2.77 3.87
CA VAL A 235 10.61 3.63 4.97
C VAL A 235 11.64 4.67 5.34
N GLU A 236 12.91 4.28 5.43
CA GLU A 236 13.99 5.22 5.71
C GLU A 236 14.05 6.32 4.64
N GLN A 237 13.94 5.97 3.36
CA GLN A 237 13.87 6.94 2.28
C GLN A 237 12.73 7.95 2.51
N LEU A 238 11.51 7.48 2.80
CA LEU A 238 10.34 8.33 3.03
C LEU A 238 10.49 9.29 4.22
N ILE A 239 11.18 8.87 5.29
CA ILE A 239 11.44 9.70 6.48
C ILE A 239 12.26 10.94 6.13
N TRP A 240 13.08 10.90 5.08
CA TRP A 240 13.90 12.03 4.66
C TRP A 240 13.11 13.15 3.97
N ALA A 241 11.90 12.87 3.48
CA ALA A 241 11.05 13.87 2.85
C ALA A 241 10.78 15.07 3.76
N LYS A 242 11.03 16.27 3.23
CA LYS A 242 10.75 17.56 3.89
C LYS A 242 9.43 18.15 3.44
N THR A 243 8.98 17.79 2.25
CA THR A 243 7.74 18.28 1.64
C THR A 243 6.86 17.11 1.21
N PHE A 244 5.57 17.39 0.99
CA PHE A 244 4.65 16.42 0.42
C PHE A 244 5.10 15.96 -0.98
N ASP A 245 5.59 16.88 -1.82
CA ASP A 245 6.05 16.53 -3.17
C ASP A 245 7.26 15.59 -3.14
N GLU A 246 8.23 15.83 -2.26
CA GLU A 246 9.34 14.91 -2.04
C GLU A 246 8.86 13.54 -1.54
N PHE A 247 7.90 13.53 -0.60
CA PHE A 247 7.32 12.28 -0.10
C PHE A 247 6.66 11.48 -1.23
N ILE A 248 5.86 12.14 -2.08
CA ILE A 248 5.20 11.49 -3.22
C ILE A 248 6.22 10.99 -4.27
N GLN A 249 7.29 11.75 -4.53
CA GLN A 249 8.37 11.32 -5.43
C GLN A 249 9.13 10.10 -4.91
N GLN A 250 9.33 10.00 -3.59
CA GLN A 250 10.01 8.85 -2.99
C GLN A 250 9.10 7.62 -2.86
N LEU A 251 7.79 7.86 -2.75
CA LEU A 251 6.79 6.82 -2.62
C LEU A 251 6.61 5.98 -3.90
N TYR A 252 6.77 6.59 -5.09
CA TYR A 252 6.42 5.99 -6.39
C TYR A 252 7.59 6.00 -7.40
#